data_AF-A0AAV4EL90-F1
#
_entry.id   AF-A0AAV4EL90-F1
#
_cell.length_a   1.000
_cell.length_b   1.000
_cell.length_c   1.000
_cell.angle_alpha   90.00
_cell.angle_beta   90.00
_cell.angle_gamma   90.00
#
_symmetry.space_group_name_H-M   'P 1'
#
loop_
_entity.id
_entity.type
_entity.pdbx_description
1 polymer ?
#
loop_
_entity_poly.entity_id
_entity_poly.type
_entity_poly.pdbx_seq_one_letter_code
_entity_poly.pdbx_strand_id
1 'polypeptide(L)'
;MIDKHFSFVLSALSEFPETVTRTDVFATALQHGGSESARLIERTALTKPDIFLLHGLASSSDTDLLERLLHYALDPAFRDDTAAVLMERVWENPNGFLLYWRFIRENFGKVVKVLKDEDYGDEHLFETTLERVKGNVAWAPDNLEEVKTWLNVQMKPWAEDLCNLYPF
;
A
#
# COMPACT_ATOMS: atom_id res chain seq x y z
N MET A 1 14.74 20.30 -16.01
CA MET A 1 13.92 20.97 -14.97
C MET A 1 13.44 20.00 -13.87
N ILE A 2 13.31 18.70 -14.15
CA ILE A 2 12.90 17.64 -13.20
C ILE A 2 13.94 17.41 -12.07
N ASP A 3 15.23 17.59 -12.34
CA ASP A 3 16.33 17.36 -11.39
C ASP A 3 16.23 18.15 -10.07
N LYS A 4 15.72 19.39 -10.12
CA LYS A 4 15.68 20.26 -8.94
C LYS A 4 14.63 19.81 -7.92
N HIS A 5 13.49 19.31 -8.38
CA HIS A 5 12.43 18.83 -7.49
C HIS A 5 12.80 17.49 -6.86
N PHE A 6 13.43 16.60 -7.63
CA PHE A 6 13.94 15.33 -7.10
C PHE A 6 15.05 15.53 -6.07
N SER A 7 15.98 16.46 -6.34
CA SER A 7 17.02 16.84 -5.39
C SER A 7 16.47 17.46 -4.11
N PHE A 8 15.38 18.24 -4.18
CA PHE A 8 14.74 18.83 -3.00
C PHE A 8 14.05 17.78 -2.12
N VAL A 9 13.32 16.85 -2.75
CA VAL A 9 12.68 15.74 -2.03
C VAL A 9 13.74 14.85 -1.37
N LEU A 10 14.82 14.52 -2.09
CA LEU A 10 15.92 13.73 -1.54
C LEU A 10 16.74 14.46 -0.47
N SER A 11 16.90 15.79 -0.58
CA SER A 11 17.58 16.57 0.47
C SER A 11 16.73 16.65 1.73
N ALA A 12 15.41 16.85 1.61
CA ALA A 12 14.50 16.81 2.75
C ALA A 12 14.51 15.43 3.44
N LEU A 13 14.66 14.35 2.67
CA LEU A 13 14.80 12.99 3.23
C LEU A 13 16.10 12.76 4.01
N SER A 14 17.15 13.54 3.76
CA SER A 14 18.41 13.44 4.52
C SER A 14 18.36 14.11 5.90
N GLU A 15 17.29 14.86 6.18
CA GLU A 15 17.08 15.55 7.45
C GLU A 15 16.28 14.71 8.46
N PHE A 16 15.73 13.56 8.05
CA PHE A 16 14.97 12.69 8.95
C PHE A 16 15.90 11.78 9.77
N PRO A 17 15.52 11.44 11.02
CA PRO A 17 16.25 10.48 11.85
C PRO A 17 16.41 9.13 11.13
N GLU A 18 17.50 8.40 11.41
CA GLU A 18 17.74 7.05 10.84
C GLU A 18 16.60 6.05 11.11
N THR A 19 15.78 6.32 12.14
CA THR A 19 14.63 5.50 12.53
C THR A 19 13.40 5.70 11.64
N VAL A 20 13.34 6.77 10.85
CA VAL A 20 12.21 7.04 9.94
C VAL A 20 12.62 6.64 8.54
N THR A 21 11.98 5.62 7.98
CA THR A 21 12.32 5.21 6.62
C THR A 21 11.77 6.20 5.61
N ARG A 22 12.43 6.33 4.45
CA ARG A 22 11.93 7.14 3.33
C ARG A 22 10.53 6.70 2.91
N THR A 23 10.25 5.40 3.00
CA THR A 23 8.93 4.81 2.74
C THR A 23 7.88 5.42 3.66
N ASP A 24 8.15 5.53 4.96
CA ASP A 24 7.17 6.02 5.94
C ASP A 24 6.86 7.50 5.72
N VAL A 25 7.88 8.31 5.41
CA VAL A 25 7.70 9.73 5.06
C VAL A 25 6.83 9.87 3.82
N PHE A 26 7.15 9.13 2.75
CA PHE A 26 6.37 9.20 1.51
C PHE A 26 4.95 8.66 1.68
N ALA A 27 4.80 7.53 2.36
CA ALA A 27 3.50 6.92 2.62
C ALA A 27 2.61 7.88 3.40
N THR A 28 3.11 8.46 4.49
CA THR A 28 2.37 9.43 5.31
C THR A 28 2.02 10.68 4.50
N ALA A 29 2.99 11.23 3.76
CA ALA A 29 2.78 12.42 2.95
C ALA A 29 1.78 12.20 1.80
N LEU A 30 1.69 11.00 1.24
CA LEU A 30 0.78 10.69 0.13
C LEU A 30 -0.59 10.18 0.61
N GLN A 31 -0.65 9.60 1.80
CA GLN A 31 -1.90 9.22 2.46
C GLN A 31 -2.68 10.45 2.93
N HIS A 32 -1.97 11.45 3.47
CA HIS A 32 -2.57 12.67 4.04
C HIS A 32 -2.40 13.93 3.17
N GLY A 33 -1.54 13.89 2.15
CA GLY A 33 -1.31 15.01 1.26
C GLY A 33 -2.34 15.13 0.14
N GLY A 34 -2.29 16.26 -0.57
CA GLY A 34 -3.15 16.53 -1.72
C GLY A 34 -2.66 15.89 -3.02
N SER A 35 -3.56 15.80 -4.00
CA SER A 35 -3.33 15.19 -5.32
C SER A 35 -2.15 15.77 -6.12
N GLU A 36 -1.69 16.98 -5.80
CA GLU A 36 -0.59 17.64 -6.50
C GLU A 36 0.78 17.03 -6.16
N SER A 37 1.02 16.72 -4.87
CA SER A 37 2.23 16.03 -4.41
C SER A 37 2.32 14.63 -5.02
N ALA A 38 1.18 13.93 -5.10
CA ALA A 38 1.07 12.62 -5.72
C ALA A 38 1.46 12.66 -7.21
N ARG A 39 0.96 13.64 -7.97
CA ARG A 39 1.30 13.80 -9.41
C ARG A 39 2.77 14.15 -9.66
N LEU A 40 3.41 14.87 -8.74
CA LEU A 40 4.84 15.17 -8.84
C LEU A 40 5.69 13.91 -8.63
N ILE A 41 5.34 13.12 -7.62
CA ILE A 41 6.01 11.86 -7.29
C ILE A 41 5.74 10.82 -8.38
N GLU A 42 4.51 10.71 -8.89
CA GLU A 42 4.12 9.84 -10.01
C GLU A 42 4.99 10.09 -11.24
N ARG A 43 5.11 11.34 -11.70
CA ARG A 43 5.98 11.68 -12.84
C ARG A 43 7.44 11.29 -12.63
N THR A 44 7.92 11.39 -11.40
CA THR A 44 9.30 11.03 -11.06
C THR A 44 9.48 9.51 -11.04
N ALA A 45 8.63 8.82 -10.29
CA ALA A 45 8.67 7.37 -10.11
C ALA A 45 8.47 6.61 -11.43
N LEU A 46 7.64 7.12 -12.34
CA LEU A 46 7.40 6.46 -13.63
C LEU A 46 8.53 6.65 -14.64
N THR A 47 9.34 7.71 -14.51
CA THR A 47 10.51 7.91 -15.40
C THR A 47 11.74 7.13 -14.92
N LYS A 48 11.85 6.90 -13.62
CA LYS A 48 12.89 6.08 -13.00
C LYS A 48 12.27 5.34 -11.82
N PRO A 49 11.77 4.11 -12.04
CA PRO A 49 11.14 3.31 -10.99
C PRO A 49 12.06 3.17 -9.79
N ASP A 50 11.64 3.80 -8.69
CA ASP A 50 12.25 3.68 -7.37
C ASP A 50 11.20 3.04 -6.47
N ILE A 51 11.54 1.88 -5.91
CA ILE A 51 10.61 1.06 -5.13
C ILE A 51 10.03 1.82 -3.94
N PHE A 52 10.79 2.74 -3.34
CA PHE A 52 10.32 3.53 -2.20
C PHE A 52 9.29 4.58 -2.61
N LEU A 53 9.46 5.17 -3.79
CA LEU A 53 8.46 6.10 -4.34
C LEU A 53 7.18 5.37 -4.74
N LEU A 54 7.32 4.19 -5.34
CA LEU A 54 6.19 3.34 -5.73
C LEU A 54 5.39 2.88 -4.50
N HIS A 55 6.06 2.50 -3.41
CA HIS A 55 5.41 2.19 -2.13
C HIS A 55 4.66 3.39 -1.58
N GLY A 56 5.29 4.58 -1.59
CA GLY A 56 4.62 5.80 -1.15
C GLY A 56 3.37 6.11 -1.98
N LEU A 57 3.46 6.01 -3.31
CA LEU A 57 2.33 6.22 -4.22
C LEU A 57 1.19 5.23 -3.95
N ALA A 58 1.52 3.97 -3.70
CA ALA A 58 0.54 2.95 -3.35
C ALA A 58 -0.11 3.15 -1.98
N SER A 59 0.40 4.05 -1.13
CA SER A 59 -0.22 4.44 0.15
C SER A 59 -1.23 5.59 0.02
N SER A 60 -1.42 6.13 -1.19
CA SER A 60 -2.35 7.23 -1.41
C SER A 60 -3.81 6.83 -1.13
N SER A 61 -4.62 7.81 -0.74
CA SER A 61 -6.08 7.66 -0.63
C SER A 61 -6.81 7.91 -1.96
N ASP A 62 -6.11 8.38 -2.99
CA ASP A 62 -6.64 8.62 -4.34
C ASP A 62 -6.80 7.29 -5.11
N THR A 63 -8.03 6.81 -5.22
CA THR A 63 -8.33 5.54 -5.89
C THR A 63 -8.01 5.55 -7.38
N ASP A 64 -8.11 6.70 -8.05
CA ASP A 64 -7.79 6.81 -9.47
C ASP A 64 -6.27 6.64 -9.67
N LEU A 65 -5.47 7.15 -8.74
CA LEU A 65 -4.03 6.92 -8.74
C LEU A 65 -3.71 5.44 -8.50
N LEU A 66 -4.33 4.81 -7.49
CA LEU A 66 -4.12 3.40 -7.21
C LEU A 66 -4.47 2.52 -8.43
N GLU A 67 -5.54 2.85 -9.16
CA GLU A 67 -5.94 2.13 -10.37
C GLU A 67 -4.91 2.31 -11.49
N ARG A 68 -4.41 3.53 -11.69
CA ARG A 68 -3.32 3.77 -12.65
C ARG A 68 -2.08 2.97 -12.31
N LEU A 69 -1.69 2.88 -11.03
CA LEU A 69 -0.55 2.07 -10.59
C LEU A 69 -0.72 0.59 -10.96
N LEU A 70 -1.93 0.04 -10.84
CA LEU A 70 -2.23 -1.33 -11.26
C LEU A 70 -2.08 -1.51 -12.78
N HIS A 71 -2.57 -0.56 -13.57
CA HIS A 71 -2.37 -0.57 -15.01
C HIS A 71 -0.89 -0.43 -15.40
N TYR A 72 -0.12 0.40 -14.69
CA TYR A 72 1.32 0.52 -14.89
C TYR A 72 2.06 -0.78 -14.57
N ALA A 73 1.64 -1.50 -13.52
CA ALA A 73 2.24 -2.79 -13.18
C ALA A 73 2.03 -3.86 -14.28
N LEU A 74 1.02 -3.71 -15.14
CA LEU A 74 0.80 -4.58 -16.30
C LEU A 74 1.47 -4.11 -17.60
N ASP A 75 2.05 -2.91 -17.62
CA ASP A 75 2.73 -2.40 -18.81
C ASP A 75 4.01 -3.22 -19.06
N PRO A 76 4.22 -3.82 -20.25
CA PRO A 76 5.45 -4.55 -20.58
C PRO A 76 6.73 -3.71 -20.50
N ALA A 77 6.63 -2.38 -20.53
CA ALA A 77 7.76 -1.48 -20.33
C ALA A 77 8.14 -1.33 -18.84
N PHE A 78 7.26 -1.72 -17.92
CA PHE A 78 7.51 -1.75 -16.49
C PHE A 78 8.33 -3.00 -16.13
N ARG A 79 9.26 -2.87 -15.17
CA ARG A 79 10.14 -3.99 -14.81
C ARG A 79 9.35 -5.11 -14.14
N ASP A 80 9.45 -6.31 -14.69
CA ASP A 80 8.73 -7.51 -14.21
C ASP A 80 8.93 -7.78 -12.71
N ASP A 81 10.13 -7.50 -12.17
CA ASP A 81 10.46 -7.74 -10.75
C ASP A 81 9.80 -6.76 -9.76
N THR A 82 9.28 -5.64 -10.26
CA THR A 82 8.68 -4.58 -9.46
C THR A 82 7.15 -4.60 -9.55
N ALA A 83 6.59 -5.27 -10.57
CA ALA A 83 5.15 -5.36 -10.81
C ALA A 83 4.43 -6.05 -9.65
N ALA A 84 4.94 -7.20 -9.21
CA ALA A 84 4.38 -7.97 -8.09
C ALA A 84 4.32 -7.12 -6.82
N VAL A 85 5.42 -6.42 -6.50
CA VAL A 85 5.51 -5.60 -5.30
C VAL A 85 4.54 -4.43 -5.35
N LEU A 86 4.45 -3.73 -6.50
CA LEU A 86 3.51 -2.62 -6.64
C LEU A 86 2.04 -3.08 -6.48
N MET A 87 1.71 -4.21 -7.08
CA MET A 87 0.39 -4.85 -6.96
C MET A 87 0.06 -5.21 -5.51
N GLU A 88 1.00 -5.85 -4.80
CA GLU A 88 0.87 -6.20 -3.39
C GLU A 88 0.64 -4.96 -2.51
N ARG A 89 1.36 -3.86 -2.77
CA ARG A 89 1.17 -2.61 -2.01
C ARG A 89 -0.20 -1.97 -2.22
N VAL A 90 -0.75 -2.05 -3.42
CA VAL A 90 -2.11 -1.57 -3.68
C VAL A 90 -3.14 -2.45 -2.98
N TRP A 91 -2.91 -3.76 -2.92
CA TRP A 91 -3.75 -4.70 -2.15
C TRP A 91 -3.75 -4.40 -0.65
N GLU A 92 -2.59 -4.09 -0.07
CA GLU A 92 -2.44 -3.73 1.35
C GLU A 92 -3.09 -2.38 1.70
N ASN A 93 -3.33 -1.51 0.71
CA ASN A 93 -3.98 -0.23 0.93
C ASN A 93 -5.48 -0.42 1.23
N PRO A 94 -6.02 0.15 2.33
CA PRO A 94 -7.44 0.04 2.66
C PRO A 94 -8.40 0.52 1.56
N ASN A 95 -8.00 1.55 0.80
CA ASN A 95 -8.76 2.07 -0.35
C ASN A 95 -8.45 1.29 -1.66
N GLY A 96 -7.34 0.56 -1.69
CA GLY A 96 -6.87 -0.20 -2.85
C GLY A 96 -7.27 -1.67 -2.84
N PHE A 97 -7.59 -2.28 -1.70
CA PHE A 97 -7.92 -3.70 -1.57
C PHE A 97 -9.03 -4.16 -2.53
N LEU A 98 -10.20 -3.51 -2.48
CA LEU A 98 -11.34 -3.89 -3.33
C LEU A 98 -11.09 -3.57 -4.80
N LEU A 99 -10.34 -2.50 -5.06
CA LEU A 99 -9.93 -2.09 -6.40
C LEU A 99 -9.01 -3.16 -7.02
N TYR A 100 -7.96 -3.54 -6.29
CA TYR A 100 -7.05 -4.63 -6.63
C TYR A 100 -7.81 -5.92 -6.95
N TRP A 101 -8.70 -6.35 -6.04
CA TRP A 101 -9.46 -7.58 -6.25
C TRP A 101 -10.31 -7.55 -7.53
N ARG A 102 -10.95 -6.42 -7.84
CA ARG A 102 -11.69 -6.25 -9.09
C ARG A 102 -10.75 -6.31 -10.30
N PHE A 103 -9.65 -5.58 -10.23
CA PHE A 103 -8.65 -5.50 -11.28
C PHE A 103 -8.07 -6.87 -11.64
N ILE A 104 -7.68 -7.67 -10.64
CA ILE A 104 -7.16 -9.03 -10.86
C ILE A 104 -8.19 -9.91 -11.56
N ARG A 105 -9.46 -9.89 -11.14
CA ARG A 105 -10.51 -10.70 -11.79
C ARG A 105 -10.73 -10.32 -13.26
N GLU A 106 -10.64 -9.03 -13.57
CA GLU A 106 -10.84 -8.52 -14.93
C GLU A 106 -9.61 -8.71 -15.83
N ASN A 107 -8.42 -8.82 -15.24
CA ASN A 107 -7.15 -8.87 -15.96
C ASN A 107 -6.32 -10.14 -15.67
N PHE A 108 -6.93 -11.19 -15.11
CA PHE A 108 -6.23 -12.36 -14.57
C PHE A 108 -5.19 -12.95 -15.54
N GLY A 109 -5.58 -13.20 -16.79
CA GLY A 109 -4.66 -13.74 -17.80
C GLY A 109 -3.46 -12.84 -18.11
N LYS A 110 -3.59 -11.52 -17.99
CA LYS A 110 -2.47 -10.58 -18.15
C LYS A 110 -1.59 -10.60 -16.90
N VAL A 111 -2.19 -10.63 -15.71
CA VAL A 111 -1.46 -10.69 -14.43
C VAL A 111 -0.57 -11.92 -14.39
N VAL A 112 -1.13 -13.11 -14.64
CA VAL A 112 -0.36 -14.38 -14.65
C VAL A 112 0.81 -14.29 -15.63
N LYS A 113 0.60 -13.69 -16.80
CA LYS A 113 1.65 -13.51 -17.81
C LYS A 113 2.77 -12.56 -17.35
N VAL A 114 2.41 -11.45 -16.71
CA VAL A 114 3.37 -10.43 -16.25
C VAL A 114 4.16 -10.92 -15.05
N LEU A 115 3.48 -11.54 -14.08
CA LEU A 115 4.14 -12.05 -12.88
C LEU A 115 4.97 -13.30 -13.16
N LYS A 116 4.77 -13.96 -14.31
CA LYS A 116 5.44 -15.21 -14.72
C LYS A 116 5.39 -16.27 -13.61
N ASP A 117 4.33 -16.20 -12.83
CA ASP A 117 4.20 -16.95 -11.62
C ASP A 117 3.39 -18.20 -11.94
N GLU A 118 4.10 -19.33 -11.95
CA GLU A 118 3.55 -20.65 -12.25
C GLU A 118 2.61 -21.14 -11.14
N ASP A 119 2.65 -20.53 -9.95
CA ASP A 119 1.86 -20.92 -8.78
C ASP A 119 0.43 -20.36 -8.82
N TYR A 120 0.10 -19.42 -9.73
CA TYR A 120 -1.29 -18.92 -9.88
C TYR A 120 -2.29 -19.98 -10.34
N GLY A 121 -1.81 -21.17 -10.73
CA GLY A 121 -2.62 -22.36 -11.02
C GLY A 121 -2.60 -23.43 -9.92
N ASP A 122 -1.94 -23.18 -8.78
CA ASP A 122 -1.83 -24.15 -7.69
C ASP A 122 -3.17 -24.23 -6.93
N GLU A 123 -3.87 -25.35 -7.12
CA GLU A 123 -5.11 -25.70 -6.44
C GLU A 123 -4.96 -25.65 -4.91
N HIS A 124 -3.76 -25.97 -4.38
CA HIS A 124 -3.50 -25.92 -2.96
C HIS A 124 -3.51 -24.50 -2.39
N LEU A 125 -3.00 -23.51 -3.13
CA LEU A 125 -3.06 -22.10 -2.74
C LEU A 125 -4.50 -21.59 -2.73
N PHE A 126 -5.31 -22.02 -3.70
CA PHE A 126 -6.72 -21.69 -3.76
C PHE A 126 -7.49 -22.24 -2.54
N GLU A 127 -7.32 -23.53 -2.25
CA GLU A 127 -7.96 -24.18 -1.10
C GLU A 127 -7.52 -23.54 0.22
N THR A 128 -6.22 -23.33 0.41
CA THR A 128 -5.66 -22.71 1.61
C THR A 128 -6.21 -21.30 1.81
N THR A 129 -6.32 -20.51 0.74
CA THR A 129 -6.89 -19.16 0.79
C THR A 129 -8.37 -19.20 1.15
N LEU A 130 -9.14 -20.13 0.56
CA LEU A 130 -10.55 -20.30 0.85
C LEU A 130 -10.79 -20.69 2.31
N GLU A 131 -10.01 -21.64 2.84
CA GLU A 131 -10.12 -22.05 4.24
C GLU A 131 -9.75 -20.92 5.21
N ARG A 132 -8.74 -20.10 4.89
CA ARG A 132 -8.42 -18.88 5.66
C ARG A 132 -9.59 -17.89 5.69
N VAL A 133 -10.22 -17.64 4.55
CA VAL A 133 -11.38 -16.73 4.47
C VAL A 133 -12.55 -17.28 5.29
N LYS A 134 -12.87 -18.58 5.16
CA LYS A 134 -13.92 -19.22 5.96
C LYS A 134 -13.62 -19.12 7.46
N GLY A 135 -12.38 -19.39 7.87
CA GLY A 135 -11.94 -19.26 9.25
C GLY A 135 -12.13 -17.84 9.79
N ASN A 136 -11.72 -16.82 9.04
CA ASN A 136 -11.89 -15.42 9.43
C ASN A 136 -13.38 -15.03 9.55
N VAL A 137 -14.22 -15.47 8.63
CA VAL A 137 -15.68 -15.23 8.65
C VAL A 137 -16.34 -15.91 9.85
N ALA A 138 -15.90 -17.10 10.22
CA ALA A 138 -16.42 -17.81 11.39
C ALA A 138 -15.93 -17.18 12.71
N TRP A 139 -14.66 -16.77 12.78
CA TRP A 139 -14.06 -16.23 14.00
C TRP A 139 -14.55 -14.81 14.33
N ALA A 140 -14.68 -13.94 13.34
CA ALA A 140 -14.93 -12.51 13.59
C ALA A 140 -16.21 -12.21 14.38
N PRO A 141 -17.40 -12.78 14.06
CA PRO A 141 -18.63 -12.50 14.81
C PRO A 141 -18.53 -12.86 16.29
N ASP A 142 -17.84 -13.96 16.61
CA ASP A 142 -17.77 -14.50 17.97
C ASP A 142 -16.74 -13.78 18.84
N ASN A 143 -15.71 -13.17 18.23
CA ASN A 143 -14.55 -12.63 18.96
C ASN A 143 -14.42 -11.11 18.89
N LEU A 144 -15.11 -10.45 17.95
CA LEU A 144 -14.92 -9.02 17.70
C LEU A 144 -15.27 -8.15 18.93
N GLU A 145 -16.35 -8.47 19.65
CA GLU A 145 -16.74 -7.69 20.83
C GLU A 145 -15.78 -7.88 22.01
N GLU A 146 -15.23 -9.08 22.17
CA GLU A 146 -14.20 -9.35 23.18
C GLU A 146 -12.92 -8.55 22.88
N VAL A 147 -12.46 -8.57 21.62
CA VAL A 147 -11.29 -7.80 21.20
C VAL A 147 -11.50 -6.30 21.38
N LYS A 148 -12.68 -5.77 21.00
CA LYS A 148 -13.03 -4.35 21.23
C LYS A 148 -13.00 -4.00 22.72
N THR A 149 -13.58 -4.86 23.55
CA THR A 149 -13.62 -4.67 25.01
C THR A 149 -12.21 -4.64 25.58
N TRP A 150 -11.38 -5.61 25.21
CA TRP A 150 -9.99 -5.70 25.64
C TRP A 150 -9.19 -4.47 25.23
N LEU A 151 -9.27 -4.04 23.96
CA LEU A 151 -8.59 -2.84 23.47
C LEU A 151 -9.03 -1.60 24.24
N ASN A 152 -10.32 -1.43 24.53
CA ASN A 152 -10.82 -0.29 25.30
C ASN A 152 -10.29 -0.29 26.74
N VAL A 153 -10.17 -1.45 27.38
CA VAL A 153 -9.61 -1.54 28.73
C VAL A 153 -8.12 -1.23 28.73
N GLN A 154 -7.37 -1.76 27.77
CA GLN A 154 -5.91 -1.64 27.76
C GLN A 154 -5.43 -0.28 27.23
N MET A 155 -6.05 0.27 26.18
CA MET A 155 -5.53 1.45 25.47
C MET A 155 -6.05 2.77 26.01
N LYS A 156 -7.27 2.80 26.58
CA LYS A 156 -7.92 4.05 27.00
C LYS A 156 -7.12 4.85 28.05
N PRO A 157 -6.50 4.23 29.08
CA PRO A 157 -5.66 4.98 30.03
C PRO A 157 -4.47 5.68 29.35
N TRP A 158 -3.84 5.02 28.37
CA TRP A 158 -2.69 5.56 27.65
C TRP A 158 -3.07 6.70 26.70
N ALA A 159 -4.25 6.64 26.08
CA ALA A 159 -4.74 7.72 25.25
C ALA A 159 -4.99 8.99 26.06
N GLU A 160 -5.53 8.86 27.27
CA GLU A 160 -5.74 9.98 28.19
C GLU A 160 -4.40 10.57 28.66
N ASP A 161 -3.43 9.73 29.00
CA ASP A 161 -2.08 10.16 29.41
C ASP A 161 -1.31 10.85 28.27
N LEU A 162 -1.38 10.34 27.04
CA LEU A 162 -0.72 10.95 25.88
C LEU A 162 -1.32 12.31 25.51
N CYS A 163 -2.64 12.46 25.58
CA CYS A 163 -3.32 13.74 25.38
C CYS A 163 -2.93 14.78 26.45
N ASN A 164 -2.66 14.33 27.69
CA ASN A 164 -2.20 15.22 28.76
C ASN A 164 -0.73 15.62 28.64
N LEU A 165 0.11 14.76 28.05
CA LEU A 165 1.53 15.02 27.83
C LEU A 165 1.80 15.94 26.63
N TYR A 166 0.92 15.91 25.62
CA TYR A 166 1.02 16.73 24.41
C TYR A 166 -0.30 17.45 24.12
N PRO A 167 -0.67 18.47 24.91
CA PRO A 167 -1.82 19.31 24.60
C PRO A 167 -1.54 20.09 23.31
N PHE A 168 -2.32 19.79 22.26
CA PHE A 168 -2.32 20.55 21.00
C PHE A 168 -2.95 21.93 21.18
#